data_AF-A0A098F4X4-F1
#
_entry.id   AF-A0A098F4X4-F1
#
_cell.length_a   1.000
_cell.length_b   1.000
_cell.length_c   1.000
_cell.angle_alpha   90.00
_cell.angle_beta   90.00
_cell.angle_gamma   90.00
#
_symmetry.space_group_name_H-M   'P 1'
#
loop_
_entity.id
_entity.type
_entity.pdbx_description
1 polymer ?
#
loop_
_entity_poly.entity_id
_entity_poly.type
_entity_poly.pdbx_seq_one_letter_code
_entity_poly.pdbx_strand_id
1 'polypeptide(L)'
;MMKRTFSKNYGRVTEDLELGLEEHMILVHYKKGELEKSACILRNEKKHLNEYVEPFLEEYNVSEELKGDVAEFLKDAGNLNGKQWGEFTDFLMKALSLHMVFAVTLGVSIFAGYKAGAYLDGSLTVYPLFTLIGLAVGLAFGGYTVYAMAIKYFKPASSLLNREKVKKEKESQPSWPEIEVSLDEVRKAVRKFSDSLPKGVYRTILVKEDNRIDFTQLAHILGGVPSKNFYMSRETYDLFEEDEKHIPVQMDLVQKAVDQYVKDKRQYPMLQFDPSKRVNYYQLLQDHYLKVQPEIQFYITDVDGLVTHIRPAEKRA
;
A
#
# COMPACT_ATOMS: atom_id res chain seq x y z
N MET A 1 11.37 7.71 -7.98
CA MET A 1 12.22 8.83 -7.54
C MET A 1 12.84 8.46 -6.20
N MET A 2 14.15 8.25 -6.16
CA MET A 2 14.85 7.96 -4.90
C MET A 2 15.34 9.28 -4.32
N LYS A 3 14.80 9.71 -3.18
CA LYS A 3 15.23 10.91 -2.46
C LYS A 3 15.86 10.51 -1.13
N ARG A 4 17.03 11.06 -0.81
CA ARG A 4 17.70 10.84 0.48
C ARG A 4 18.28 12.15 0.99
N THR A 5 18.08 12.41 2.27
CA THR A 5 18.63 13.57 2.98
C THR A 5 19.73 13.09 3.93
N PHE A 6 20.86 13.79 3.91
CA PHE A 6 22.03 13.58 4.75
C PHE A 6 22.18 14.81 5.63
N SER A 7 22.21 14.62 6.94
CA SER A 7 22.31 15.73 7.90
C SER A 7 23.43 15.44 8.89
N LYS A 8 24.33 16.41 9.10
CA LYS A 8 25.39 16.36 10.11
C LYS A 8 25.38 17.63 10.94
N ASN A 9 25.59 17.47 12.24
CA ASN A 9 25.62 18.57 13.18
C ASN A 9 27.05 18.77 13.70
N TYR A 10 27.65 19.92 13.38
CA TYR A 10 28.96 20.34 13.85
C TYR A 10 28.83 21.37 14.99
N GLY A 11 28.02 21.02 15.99
CA GLY A 11 27.77 21.82 17.19
C GLY A 11 26.83 23.01 16.95
N ARG A 12 27.35 24.10 16.40
CA ARG A 12 26.57 25.34 16.14
C ARG A 12 26.09 25.48 14.69
N VAL A 13 26.54 24.61 13.80
CA VAL A 13 26.20 24.62 12.38
C VAL A 13 25.69 23.24 11.98
N THR A 14 24.51 23.20 11.38
CA THR A 14 23.97 22.00 10.74
C THR A 14 24.26 22.07 9.25
N GLU A 15 24.72 20.94 8.71
CA GLU A 15 25.01 20.73 7.31
C GLU A 15 24.06 19.65 6.78
N ASP A 16 23.18 20.05 5.87
CA ASP A 16 22.15 19.22 5.27
C ASP A 16 22.40 19.11 3.76
N LEU A 17 22.27 17.92 3.21
CA LEU A 17 22.37 17.67 1.78
C LEU A 17 21.27 16.70 1.35
N GLU A 18 20.41 17.12 0.45
CA GLU A 18 19.38 16.28 -0.16
C GLU A 18 19.81 15.87 -1.57
N LEU A 19 19.71 14.57 -1.85
CA LEU A 19 19.92 14.00 -3.17
C LEU A 19 18.63 13.37 -3.68
N GLY A 20 18.18 13.84 -4.84
CA GLY A 20 17.12 13.23 -5.63
C GLY A 20 17.70 12.57 -6.88
N LEU A 21 17.59 11.26 -6.98
CA LEU A 21 17.97 10.50 -8.17
C LEU A 21 16.75 10.24 -9.05
N GLU A 22 16.84 10.76 -10.28
CA GLU A 22 15.90 10.52 -11.37
C GLU A 22 16.60 9.84 -12.56
N GLU A 23 15.80 9.42 -13.54
CA GLU A 23 16.27 8.61 -14.67
C GLU A 23 17.37 9.32 -15.48
N HIS A 24 17.21 10.61 -15.73
CA HIS A 24 18.13 11.42 -16.54
C HIS A 24 18.76 12.61 -15.80
N MET A 25 18.48 12.78 -14.51
CA MET A 25 18.96 13.94 -13.75
C MET A 25 19.18 13.61 -12.27
N ILE A 26 20.08 14.37 -11.64
CA ILE A 26 20.38 14.32 -10.22
C ILE A 26 20.08 15.71 -9.66
N LEU A 27 19.16 15.77 -8.70
CA LEU A 27 18.85 16.98 -7.94
C LEU A 27 19.69 16.97 -6.68
N VAL A 28 20.50 18.00 -6.48
CA VAL A 28 21.29 18.19 -5.26
C VAL A 28 20.82 19.48 -4.60
N HIS A 29 20.41 19.40 -3.34
CA HIS A 29 20.11 20.55 -2.50
C HIS A 29 21.06 20.50 -1.31
N TYR A 30 21.74 21.59 -1.00
CA TYR A 30 22.73 21.67 0.06
C TYR A 30 22.51 22.91 0.90
N LYS A 31 22.58 22.74 2.22
CA LYS A 31 22.36 23.79 3.19
C LYS A 31 23.38 23.69 4.33
N LYS A 32 24.08 24.78 4.62
CA LYS A 32 25.03 24.88 5.73
C LYS A 32 24.89 26.23 6.43
N GLY A 33 24.21 26.25 7.57
CA GLY A 33 23.85 27.50 8.24
C GLY A 33 22.94 28.38 7.37
N GLU A 34 23.43 29.56 6.97
CA GLU A 34 22.73 30.50 6.08
C GLU A 34 22.99 30.24 4.59
N LEU A 35 23.97 29.41 4.24
CA LEU A 35 24.29 29.07 2.86
C LEU A 35 23.34 27.99 2.37
N GLU A 36 22.55 28.29 1.34
CA GLU A 36 21.64 27.36 0.68
C GLU A 36 21.88 27.36 -0.83
N LYS A 37 22.05 26.17 -1.41
CA LYS A 37 22.40 25.96 -2.81
C LYS A 37 21.66 24.76 -3.38
N SER A 38 21.31 24.84 -4.65
CA SER A 38 20.63 23.76 -5.35
C SER A 38 21.14 23.67 -6.77
N ALA A 39 21.38 22.45 -7.23
CA ALA A 39 21.79 22.16 -8.59
C ALA A 39 20.99 21.01 -9.16
N CYS A 40 20.76 21.09 -10.47
CA CYS A 40 20.22 20.01 -11.27
C CYS A 40 21.31 19.56 -12.25
N ILE A 41 21.79 18.33 -12.08
CA ILE A 41 22.89 17.77 -12.86
C ILE A 41 22.30 16.79 -13.85
N LEU A 42 22.44 17.08 -15.14
CA LEU A 42 21.96 16.20 -16.21
C LEU A 42 22.91 15.01 -16.38
N ARG A 43 22.33 13.80 -16.40
CA ARG A 43 23.08 12.56 -16.61
C ARG A 43 23.24 12.36 -18.11
N ASN A 44 24.43 12.65 -18.63
CA ASN A 44 24.78 12.34 -20.01
C ASN A 44 26.01 11.42 -20.01
N GLU A 45 25.90 10.29 -20.72
CA GLU A 45 26.92 9.24 -20.92
C GLU A 45 27.30 8.34 -19.72
N LYS A 46 28.16 7.34 -19.96
CA LYS A 46 28.43 6.12 -19.14
C LYS A 46 29.26 6.34 -17.84
N LYS A 47 29.12 7.48 -17.16
CA LYS A 47 29.92 7.75 -15.95
C LYS A 47 29.27 7.18 -14.68
N HIS A 48 30.07 6.92 -13.66
CA HIS A 48 29.55 6.49 -12.37
C HIS A 48 28.79 7.64 -11.68
N LEU A 49 27.76 7.34 -10.89
CA LEU A 49 26.92 8.36 -10.24
C LEU A 49 27.74 9.37 -9.39
N ASN A 50 28.83 8.93 -8.78
CA ASN A 50 29.71 9.77 -7.95
C ASN A 50 30.38 10.88 -8.78
N GLU A 51 30.80 10.58 -10.01
CA GLU A 51 31.52 11.53 -10.87
C GLU A 51 30.66 12.74 -11.27
N TYR A 52 29.34 12.60 -11.22
CA TYR A 52 28.42 13.72 -11.49
C TYR A 52 28.29 14.65 -10.30
N VAL A 53 28.32 14.11 -9.08
CA VAL A 53 28.02 14.85 -7.85
C VAL A 53 29.30 15.44 -7.23
N GLU A 54 30.45 14.79 -7.43
CA GLU A 54 31.75 15.21 -6.90
C GLU A 54 32.12 16.67 -7.18
N PRO A 55 31.99 17.21 -8.41
CA PRO A 55 32.29 18.63 -8.68
C PRO A 55 31.45 19.59 -7.84
N PHE A 56 30.18 19.24 -7.59
CA PHE A 56 29.30 20.05 -6.75
C PHE A 56 29.72 19.99 -5.27
N LEU A 57 30.09 18.80 -4.77
CA LEU A 57 30.54 18.66 -3.38
C LEU A 57 31.86 19.40 -3.12
N GLU A 58 32.75 19.44 -4.10
CA GLU A 58 34.00 20.18 -4.05
C GLU A 58 33.77 21.70 -4.10
N GLU A 59 32.94 22.18 -5.04
CA GLU A 59 32.65 23.62 -5.20
C GLU A 59 32.08 24.24 -3.91
N TYR A 60 31.24 23.50 -3.18
CA TYR A 60 30.58 23.99 -1.97
C TYR A 60 31.25 23.59 -0.65
N ASN A 61 32.48 23.04 -0.71
CA ASN A 61 33.26 22.62 0.46
C ASN A 61 32.45 21.78 1.45
N VAL A 62 31.73 20.79 0.92
CA VAL A 62 30.96 19.82 1.72
C VAL A 62 31.92 19.03 2.62
N SER A 63 31.50 18.72 3.85
CA SER A 63 32.36 18.00 4.79
C SER A 63 32.74 16.60 4.29
N GLU A 64 33.96 16.15 4.60
CA GLU A 64 34.46 14.83 4.19
C GLU A 64 33.61 13.66 4.72
N GLU A 65 33.01 13.83 5.90
CA GLU A 65 32.08 12.85 6.46
C GLU A 65 30.79 12.76 5.63
N LEU A 66 30.23 13.89 5.19
CA LEU A 66 29.03 13.92 4.37
C LEU A 66 29.32 13.42 2.95
N LYS A 67 30.49 13.74 2.40
CA LYS A 67 30.98 13.17 1.12
C LYS A 67 31.08 11.65 1.18
N GLY A 68 31.57 11.10 2.29
CA GLY A 68 31.62 9.65 2.53
C GLY A 68 30.24 9.00 2.50
N ASP A 69 29.28 9.55 3.27
CA ASP A 69 27.91 9.04 3.34
C ASP A 69 27.20 9.11 1.96
N VAL A 70 27.44 10.18 1.20
CA VAL A 70 26.91 10.36 -0.16
C VAL A 70 27.52 9.35 -1.12
N ALA A 71 28.84 9.15 -1.09
CA ALA A 71 29.53 8.21 -1.97
C ALA A 71 29.09 6.76 -1.74
N GLU A 72 28.85 6.37 -0.49
CA GLU A 72 28.30 5.06 -0.13
C GLU A 72 26.88 4.88 -0.69
N PHE A 73 26.01 5.87 -0.49
CA PHE A 73 24.64 5.83 -1.03
C PHE A 73 24.60 5.74 -2.56
N LEU A 74 25.42 6.51 -3.26
CA LEU A 74 25.45 6.50 -4.72
C LEU A 74 26.02 5.17 -5.28
N LYS A 75 26.92 4.51 -4.55
CA LYS A 75 27.41 3.16 -4.87
C LYS A 75 26.30 2.11 -4.73
N ASP A 76 25.52 2.19 -3.65
CA ASP A 76 24.37 1.30 -3.44
C ASP A 76 23.27 1.53 -4.47
N ALA A 77 22.98 2.80 -4.80
CA ALA A 77 22.02 3.19 -5.83
C ALA A 77 22.42 2.68 -7.23
N GLY A 78 23.72 2.69 -7.57
CA GLY A 78 24.22 2.09 -8.80
C GLY A 78 23.99 0.58 -8.90
N ASN A 79 24.15 -0.14 -7.78
CA ASN A 79 23.95 -1.59 -7.71
C ASN A 79 22.46 -2.00 -7.77
N LEU A 80 21.55 -1.14 -7.29
CA LEU A 80 20.11 -1.40 -7.28
C LEU A 80 19.51 -1.58 -8.68
N ASN A 81 19.97 -0.83 -9.68
CA ASN A 81 19.51 -0.98 -11.07
C ASN A 81 19.90 -2.35 -11.66
N GLY A 82 21.10 -2.86 -11.38
CA GLY A 82 21.53 -4.18 -11.83
C GLY A 82 20.72 -5.31 -11.19
N LYS A 83 20.35 -5.14 -9.91
CA LYS A 83 19.53 -6.10 -9.17
C LYS A 83 18.08 -6.17 -9.69
N GLN A 84 17.47 -5.03 -10.00
CA GLN A 84 16.12 -4.97 -10.58
C GLN A 84 16.05 -5.63 -11.96
N TRP A 85 17.06 -5.46 -12.80
CA TRP A 85 17.14 -6.16 -14.09
C TRP A 85 17.30 -7.67 -13.92
N GLY A 86 18.15 -8.11 -12.99
CA GLY A 86 18.28 -9.54 -12.66
C GLY A 86 16.96 -10.16 -12.20
N GLU A 87 16.24 -9.48 -11.31
CA GLU A 87 14.92 -9.92 -10.83
C GLU A 87 13.86 -9.96 -11.95
N PHE A 88 13.90 -8.99 -12.88
CA PHE A 88 13.02 -8.97 -14.05
C PHE A 88 13.34 -10.09 -15.05
N THR A 89 14.62 -10.35 -15.33
CA THR A 89 15.01 -11.47 -16.21
C THR A 89 14.68 -12.82 -15.59
N ASP A 90 14.87 -12.95 -14.28
CA ASP A 90 14.47 -14.15 -13.54
C ASP A 90 12.95 -14.35 -13.59
N PHE A 91 12.17 -13.26 -13.49
CA PHE A 91 10.73 -13.30 -13.65
C PHE A 91 10.33 -13.72 -15.07
N LEU A 92 10.95 -13.16 -16.12
CA LEU A 92 10.69 -13.53 -17.51
C LEU A 92 11.01 -15.00 -17.79
N MET A 93 12.15 -15.50 -17.31
CA MET A 93 12.54 -16.90 -17.46
C MET A 93 11.58 -17.84 -16.72
N LYS A 94 11.12 -17.44 -15.54
CA LYS A 94 10.09 -18.15 -14.76
C LYS A 94 8.73 -18.15 -15.45
N ALA A 95 8.31 -17.04 -16.06
CA ALA A 95 7.07 -16.96 -16.81
C ALA A 95 7.11 -17.80 -18.11
N LEU A 96 8.23 -17.73 -18.84
CA LEU A 96 8.42 -18.46 -20.09
C LEU A 96 8.48 -19.98 -19.86
N SER A 97 9.20 -20.43 -18.83
CA SER A 97 9.22 -21.84 -18.43
C SER A 97 7.84 -22.33 -17.99
N LEU A 98 7.05 -21.50 -17.31
CA LEU A 98 5.69 -21.85 -16.89
C LEU A 98 4.75 -22.08 -18.08
N HIS A 99 4.76 -21.19 -19.07
CA HIS A 99 3.97 -21.37 -20.30
C HIS A 99 4.35 -22.65 -21.06
N MET A 100 5.65 -22.98 -21.08
CA MET A 100 6.13 -24.22 -21.68
C MET A 100 5.59 -25.46 -20.94
N VAL A 101 5.61 -25.44 -19.60
CA VAL A 101 5.06 -26.51 -18.76
C VAL A 101 3.56 -26.67 -19.00
N PHE A 102 2.81 -25.58 -19.14
CA PHE A 102 1.37 -25.64 -19.45
C PHE A 102 1.10 -26.29 -20.81
N ALA A 103 1.85 -25.90 -21.84
CA ALA A 103 1.71 -26.45 -23.19
C ALA A 103 2.04 -27.96 -23.23
N VAL A 104 3.12 -28.38 -22.58
CA VAL A 104 3.51 -29.80 -22.50
C VAL A 104 2.44 -30.61 -21.74
N THR A 105 1.96 -30.11 -20.60
CA THR A 105 0.94 -30.80 -19.78
C THR A 105 -0.36 -31.00 -20.56
N LEU A 106 -0.80 -29.98 -21.28
CA LEU A 106 -1.99 -30.04 -22.13
C LEU A 106 -1.79 -31.04 -23.28
N GLY A 107 -0.65 -30.95 -23.98
CA GLY A 107 -0.33 -31.84 -25.10
C GLY A 107 -0.26 -33.31 -24.71
N VAL A 108 0.39 -33.63 -23.59
CA VAL A 108 0.48 -35.00 -23.07
C VAL A 108 -0.90 -35.54 -22.67
N SER A 109 -1.73 -34.73 -22.04
CA SER A 109 -3.09 -35.12 -21.61
C SER A 109 -3.99 -35.44 -22.80
N ILE A 110 -3.95 -34.59 -23.84
CA ILE A 110 -4.71 -34.78 -25.09
C ILE A 110 -4.21 -36.03 -25.83
N PHE A 111 -2.89 -36.20 -25.95
CA PHE A 111 -2.30 -37.34 -26.63
C PHE A 111 -2.63 -38.67 -25.94
N ALA A 112 -2.56 -38.70 -24.60
CA ALA A 112 -2.93 -39.87 -23.82
C ALA A 112 -4.42 -40.22 -24.00
N GLY A 113 -5.30 -39.21 -23.95
CA GLY A 113 -6.74 -39.39 -24.18
C GLY A 113 -7.05 -39.93 -25.58
N TYR A 114 -6.42 -39.35 -26.60
CA TYR A 114 -6.53 -39.84 -28.00
C TYR A 114 -6.07 -41.29 -28.14
N LYS A 115 -4.87 -41.63 -27.63
CA LYS A 115 -4.29 -42.97 -27.78
C LYS A 115 -5.12 -44.03 -27.06
N ALA A 116 -5.62 -43.72 -25.86
CA ALA A 116 -6.51 -44.61 -25.12
C ALA A 116 -7.85 -44.81 -25.84
N GLY A 117 -8.44 -43.73 -26.35
CA GLY A 117 -9.69 -43.81 -27.12
C GLY A 117 -9.55 -44.62 -28.40
N ALA A 118 -8.49 -44.39 -29.18
CA ALA A 118 -8.22 -45.13 -30.41
C ALA A 118 -7.98 -46.63 -30.16
N TYR A 119 -7.33 -46.97 -29.04
CA TYR A 119 -7.15 -48.37 -28.64
C TYR A 119 -8.47 -49.06 -28.32
N LEU A 120 -9.38 -48.37 -27.62
CA LEU A 120 -10.70 -48.89 -27.28
C LEU A 120 -11.61 -49.05 -28.51
N ASP A 121 -11.61 -48.07 -29.41
CA ASP A 121 -12.36 -48.15 -30.66
C ASP A 121 -11.90 -49.36 -31.51
N GLY A 122 -10.58 -49.58 -31.59
CA GLY A 122 -10.01 -50.73 -32.29
C GLY A 122 -10.35 -52.09 -31.67
N SER A 123 -10.54 -52.13 -30.35
CA SER A 123 -10.91 -53.37 -29.64
C SER A 123 -12.42 -53.69 -29.70
N LEU A 124 -13.29 -52.69 -29.84
CA LEU A 124 -14.74 -52.87 -29.75
C LEU A 124 -15.46 -52.73 -31.10
N THR A 125 -14.75 -52.44 -32.20
CA THR A 125 -15.32 -52.23 -33.55
C THR A 125 -16.47 -51.22 -33.57
N VAL A 126 -16.44 -50.26 -32.64
CA VAL A 126 -17.38 -49.15 -32.60
C VAL A 126 -16.79 -48.03 -33.46
N TYR A 127 -17.66 -47.29 -34.15
CA TYR A 127 -17.31 -46.01 -34.80
C TYR A 127 -16.50 -45.13 -33.81
N PRO A 128 -15.59 -44.22 -34.24
CA PRO A 128 -14.59 -43.51 -33.40
C PRO A 128 -15.15 -42.64 -32.24
N LEU A 129 -15.92 -43.25 -31.37
CA LEU A 129 -16.68 -42.68 -30.29
C LEU A 129 -15.79 -42.60 -29.06
N PHE A 130 -15.02 -43.67 -28.77
CA PHE A 130 -14.09 -43.66 -27.65
C PHE A 130 -12.91 -42.72 -27.90
N THR A 131 -12.50 -42.52 -29.15
CA THR A 131 -11.51 -41.49 -29.53
C THR A 131 -12.02 -40.08 -29.26
N LEU A 132 -13.28 -39.77 -29.63
CA LEU A 132 -13.92 -38.49 -29.34
C LEU A 132 -14.06 -38.24 -27.84
N ILE A 133 -14.53 -39.25 -27.09
CA ILE A 133 -14.66 -39.18 -25.64
C ILE A 133 -13.27 -39.00 -24.99
N GLY A 134 -12.28 -39.76 -25.44
CA GLY A 134 -10.90 -39.69 -24.94
C GLY A 134 -10.26 -38.32 -25.13
N LEU A 135 -10.49 -37.67 -26.28
CA LEU A 135 -10.05 -36.30 -26.53
C LEU A 135 -10.74 -35.29 -25.60
N ALA A 136 -12.05 -35.40 -25.41
CA ALA A 136 -12.81 -34.53 -24.52
C ALA A 136 -12.34 -34.65 -23.06
N VAL A 137 -12.11 -35.89 -22.59
CA VAL A 137 -11.56 -36.17 -21.26
C VAL A 137 -10.13 -35.63 -21.12
N GLY A 138 -9.29 -35.83 -22.12
CA GLY A 138 -7.91 -35.33 -22.15
C GLY A 138 -7.84 -33.80 -22.07
N LEU A 139 -8.72 -33.09 -22.80
CA LEU A 139 -8.86 -31.64 -22.73
C LEU A 139 -9.35 -31.16 -21.37
N ALA A 140 -10.38 -31.79 -20.80
CA ALA A 140 -10.92 -31.42 -19.50
C ALA A 140 -9.89 -31.60 -18.38
N PHE A 141 -9.20 -32.74 -18.38
CA PHE A 141 -8.17 -33.04 -17.38
C PHE A 141 -6.92 -32.16 -17.55
N GLY A 142 -6.44 -31.98 -18.79
CA GLY A 142 -5.34 -31.08 -19.10
C GLY A 142 -5.64 -29.63 -18.73
N GLY A 143 -6.83 -29.14 -19.05
CA GLY A 143 -7.28 -27.79 -18.67
C GLY A 143 -7.38 -27.62 -17.16
N TYR A 144 -7.96 -28.59 -16.45
CA TYR A 144 -8.06 -28.56 -14.99
C TYR A 144 -6.69 -28.53 -14.29
N THR A 145 -5.74 -29.36 -14.75
CA THR A 145 -4.39 -29.40 -14.16
C THR A 145 -3.62 -28.11 -14.40
N VAL A 146 -3.67 -27.55 -15.61
CA VAL A 146 -3.08 -26.23 -15.93
C VAL A 146 -3.72 -25.13 -15.08
N TYR A 147 -5.04 -25.13 -14.93
CA TYR A 147 -5.77 -24.17 -14.09
C TYR A 147 -5.35 -24.26 -12.61
N ALA A 148 -5.24 -25.46 -12.05
CA ALA A 148 -4.78 -25.67 -10.68
C ALA A 148 -3.34 -25.19 -10.47
N MET A 149 -2.44 -25.44 -11.43
CA MET A 149 -1.06 -24.93 -11.40
C MET A 149 -1.03 -23.40 -11.47
N ALA A 150 -1.82 -22.80 -12.35
CA ALA A 150 -1.94 -21.35 -12.48
C ALA A 150 -2.42 -20.70 -11.18
N ILE A 151 -3.45 -21.24 -10.53
CA ILE A 151 -3.90 -20.75 -9.21
C ILE A 151 -2.79 -20.82 -8.18
N LYS A 152 -2.02 -21.92 -8.14
CA LYS A 152 -0.93 -22.07 -7.16
C LYS A 152 0.22 -21.10 -7.44
N TYR A 153 0.48 -20.79 -8.70
CA TYR A 153 1.57 -19.92 -9.13
C TYR A 153 1.24 -18.42 -8.99
N PHE A 154 0.00 -18.03 -9.34
CA PHE A 154 -0.47 -16.65 -9.29
C PHE A 154 -1.10 -16.27 -7.95
N LYS A 155 -1.33 -17.21 -7.03
CA LYS A 155 -1.66 -16.85 -5.64
C LYS A 155 -0.46 -16.12 -5.02
N PRO A 156 -0.62 -14.85 -4.60
CA PRO A 156 0.50 -14.10 -4.07
C PRO A 156 1.01 -14.76 -2.79
N ALA A 157 2.33 -14.84 -2.64
CA ALA A 157 3.01 -15.38 -1.45
C ALA A 157 2.58 -14.66 -0.14
N SER A 158 1.97 -13.48 -0.23
CA SER A 158 1.33 -12.78 0.88
C SER A 158 0.15 -13.57 1.49
N SER A 159 -0.54 -14.41 0.73
CA SER A 159 -1.65 -15.23 1.23
C SER A 159 -1.18 -16.45 2.04
N LEU A 160 0.02 -16.96 1.77
CA LEU A 160 0.67 -18.00 2.56
C LEU A 160 1.40 -17.42 3.77
N LEU A 161 2.05 -16.25 3.62
CA LEU A 161 2.62 -15.50 4.74
C LEU A 161 1.56 -15.06 5.76
N ASN A 162 0.35 -14.70 5.32
CA ASN A 162 -0.76 -14.44 6.24
C ASN A 162 -1.21 -15.69 7.00
N ARG A 163 -1.15 -16.89 6.41
CA ARG A 163 -1.51 -18.13 7.12
C ARG A 163 -0.44 -18.58 8.12
N GLU A 164 0.85 -18.35 7.85
CA GLU A 164 1.93 -18.66 8.78
C GLU A 164 2.11 -17.58 9.87
N LYS A 165 1.96 -16.29 9.56
CA LYS A 165 1.97 -15.22 10.57
C LYS A 165 0.79 -15.33 11.54
N VAL A 166 -0.42 -15.62 11.05
CA VAL A 166 -1.59 -15.86 11.91
C VAL A 166 -1.42 -17.09 12.82
N LYS A 167 -0.59 -18.06 12.43
CA LYS A 167 -0.29 -19.24 13.27
C LYS A 167 0.83 -19.00 14.28
N LYS A 168 1.82 -18.16 13.98
CA LYS A 168 2.93 -17.84 14.91
C LYS A 168 2.65 -16.67 15.86
N GLU A 169 1.76 -15.74 15.53
CA GLU A 169 1.38 -14.64 16.44
C GLU A 169 0.46 -15.07 17.59
N LYS A 170 -0.18 -16.24 17.49
CA LYS A 170 -1.04 -16.77 18.57
C LYS A 170 -0.28 -17.37 19.75
N GLU A 171 1.03 -17.61 19.64
CA GLU A 171 1.80 -18.31 20.69
C GLU A 171 2.66 -17.40 21.58
N SER A 172 2.74 -16.09 21.33
CA SER A 172 3.61 -15.18 22.11
C SER A 172 3.00 -13.87 22.57
N GLN A 173 1.68 -13.65 22.39
CA GLN A 173 1.06 -12.48 22.99
C GLN A 173 0.77 -12.73 24.48
N PRO A 174 1.12 -11.78 25.38
CA PRO A 174 0.65 -11.85 26.76
C PRO A 174 -0.88 -11.98 26.75
N SER A 175 -1.41 -12.98 27.47
CA SER A 175 -2.85 -13.19 27.56
C SER A 175 -3.45 -12.06 28.41
N TRP A 176 -3.75 -10.94 27.76
CA TRP A 176 -4.47 -9.84 28.39
C TRP A 176 -5.89 -10.31 28.72
N PRO A 177 -6.42 -9.97 29.92
CA PRO A 177 -7.79 -10.29 30.25
C PRO A 177 -8.76 -9.54 29.33
N GLU A 178 -9.89 -10.16 29.02
CA GLU A 178 -11.00 -9.47 28.39
C GLU A 178 -11.64 -8.51 29.40
N ILE A 179 -11.81 -7.25 28.99
CA ILE A 179 -12.37 -6.19 29.83
C ILE A 179 -13.55 -5.54 29.12
N GLU A 180 -14.50 -5.03 29.90
CA GLU A 180 -15.53 -4.13 29.37
C GLU A 180 -15.01 -2.70 29.44
N VAL A 181 -15.07 -2.00 28.32
CA VAL A 181 -14.68 -0.58 28.23
C VAL A 181 -15.72 0.20 27.44
N SER A 182 -15.82 1.48 27.76
CA SER A 182 -16.65 2.46 27.04
C SER A 182 -15.89 3.13 25.89
N LEU A 183 -16.62 3.69 24.92
CA LEU A 183 -16.03 4.49 23.83
C LEU A 183 -15.16 5.65 24.35
N ASP A 184 -15.53 6.25 25.48
CA ASP A 184 -14.78 7.32 26.12
C ASP A 184 -13.42 6.87 26.67
N GLU A 185 -13.36 5.66 27.24
CA GLU A 185 -12.11 5.06 27.70
C GLU A 185 -11.20 4.67 26.53
N VAL A 186 -11.78 4.10 25.47
CA VAL A 186 -11.07 3.86 24.21
C VAL A 186 -10.49 5.17 23.66
N ARG A 187 -11.28 6.25 23.65
CA ARG A 187 -10.81 7.58 23.21
C ARG A 187 -9.64 8.09 24.04
N LYS A 188 -9.69 7.93 25.37
CA LYS A 188 -8.59 8.30 26.26
C LYS A 188 -7.34 7.45 26.00
N ALA A 189 -7.51 6.14 25.78
CA ALA A 189 -6.40 5.24 25.49
C ALA A 189 -5.72 5.54 24.15
N VAL A 190 -6.51 5.78 23.10
CA VAL A 190 -6.02 6.18 21.76
C VAL A 190 -5.25 7.50 21.82
N ARG A 191 -5.75 8.49 22.58
CA ARG A 191 -5.05 9.77 22.79
C ARG A 191 -3.73 9.57 23.51
N LYS A 192 -3.74 8.86 24.64
CA LYS A 192 -2.53 8.57 25.42
C LYS A 192 -1.49 7.79 24.60
N PHE A 193 -1.93 6.85 23.77
CA PHE A 193 -1.06 6.14 22.85
C PHE A 193 -0.47 7.10 21.80
N SER A 194 -1.31 7.95 21.19
CA SER A 194 -0.87 8.94 20.21
C SER A 194 0.20 9.88 20.77
N ASP A 195 0.06 10.30 22.02
CA ASP A 195 1.03 11.20 22.68
C ASP A 195 2.39 10.51 22.93
N SER A 196 2.41 9.18 22.99
CA SER A 196 3.63 8.39 23.15
C SER A 196 4.36 8.08 21.83
N LEU A 197 3.74 8.39 20.68
CA LEU A 197 4.30 8.07 19.37
C LEU A 197 5.50 8.98 19.03
N PRO A 198 6.57 8.43 18.42
CA PRO A 198 7.66 9.24 17.89
C PRO A 198 7.16 10.25 16.85
N LYS A 199 7.86 11.40 16.75
CA LYS A 199 7.55 12.42 15.75
C LYS A 199 7.56 11.81 14.34
N GLY A 200 6.49 12.03 13.58
CA GLY A 200 6.32 11.52 12.22
C GLY A 200 5.58 10.17 12.13
N VAL A 201 5.25 9.53 13.25
CA VAL A 201 4.40 8.33 13.27
C VAL A 201 2.94 8.71 13.47
N TYR A 202 2.08 8.29 12.55
CA TYR A 202 0.64 8.59 12.61
C TYR A 202 -0.11 7.55 13.43
N ARG A 203 -1.17 7.99 14.13
CA ARG A 203 -2.06 7.10 14.91
C ARG A 203 -2.86 6.09 14.07
N THR A 204 -2.78 6.19 12.74
CA THR A 204 -3.35 5.21 11.80
C THR A 204 -2.79 3.80 11.99
N ILE A 205 -1.62 3.64 12.64
CA ILE A 205 -1.06 2.32 12.99
C ILE A 205 -1.95 1.51 13.93
N LEU A 206 -2.88 2.17 14.64
CA LEU A 206 -3.86 1.52 15.50
C LEU A 206 -5.05 0.95 14.72
N VAL A 207 -5.19 1.25 13.43
CA VAL A 207 -6.39 0.95 12.65
C VAL A 207 -6.08 -0.05 11.55
N LYS A 208 -6.82 -1.14 11.52
CA LYS A 208 -6.76 -2.16 10.48
C LYS A 208 -7.39 -1.65 9.17
N GLU A 209 -7.24 -2.42 8.10
CA GLU A 209 -7.80 -2.05 6.79
C GLU A 209 -9.34 -1.97 6.78
N ASP A 210 -10.01 -2.70 7.68
CA ASP A 210 -11.46 -2.72 7.87
C ASP A 210 -11.95 -1.71 8.92
N ASN A 211 -11.14 -0.68 9.22
CA ASN A 211 -11.40 0.34 10.24
C ASN A 211 -11.48 -0.18 11.69
N ARG A 212 -11.22 -1.46 11.95
CA ARG A 212 -11.17 -1.98 13.34
C ARG A 212 -9.93 -1.51 14.07
N ILE A 213 -10.09 -1.17 15.34
CA ILE A 213 -8.97 -0.82 16.21
C ILE A 213 -8.19 -2.08 16.61
N ASP A 214 -6.87 -2.01 16.50
CA ASP A 214 -5.95 -3.03 16.98
C ASP A 214 -5.62 -2.81 18.47
N PHE A 215 -6.42 -3.45 19.33
CA PHE A 215 -6.27 -3.36 20.78
C PHE A 215 -5.01 -4.03 21.34
N THR A 216 -4.27 -4.81 20.54
CA THR A 216 -3.00 -5.41 21.00
C THR A 216 -1.99 -4.32 21.39
N GLN A 217 -2.01 -3.19 20.67
CA GLN A 217 -1.17 -2.04 20.93
C GLN A 217 -1.70 -1.17 22.09
N LEU A 218 -3.00 -1.24 22.41
CA LEU A 218 -3.63 -0.45 23.48
C LEU A 218 -3.79 -1.22 24.80
N ALA A 219 -3.59 -2.53 24.80
CA ALA A 219 -3.84 -3.39 25.95
C ALA A 219 -3.05 -2.98 27.20
N HIS A 220 -1.81 -2.51 27.02
CA HIS A 220 -0.98 -2.01 28.12
C HIS A 220 -1.49 -0.69 28.75
N ILE A 221 -2.31 0.08 28.01
CA ILE A 221 -2.92 1.33 28.49
C ILE A 221 -4.27 1.05 29.15
N LEU A 222 -5.06 0.15 28.55
CA LEU A 222 -6.39 -0.22 29.03
C LEU A 222 -6.35 -1.26 30.16
N GLY A 223 -5.24 -1.98 30.32
CA GLY A 223 -5.11 -3.08 31.27
C GLY A 223 -5.75 -4.40 30.81
N GLY A 224 -6.15 -4.48 29.54
CA GLY A 224 -6.88 -5.61 28.96
C GLY A 224 -7.28 -5.36 27.50
N VAL A 225 -7.88 -6.36 26.87
CA VAL A 225 -8.45 -6.24 25.52
C VAL A 225 -9.97 -6.10 25.65
N PRO A 226 -10.60 -5.12 24.98
CA PRO A 226 -12.05 -4.97 25.01
C PRO A 226 -12.80 -6.20 24.51
N SER A 227 -13.88 -6.58 25.20
CA SER A 227 -14.78 -7.66 24.78
C SER A 227 -15.60 -7.32 23.52
N LYS A 228 -15.80 -6.03 23.26
CA LYS A 228 -16.48 -5.49 22.08
C LYS A 228 -15.49 -4.87 21.11
N ASN A 229 -15.79 -4.93 19.81
CA ASN A 229 -14.99 -4.22 18.83
C ASN A 229 -15.35 -2.73 18.81
N PHE A 230 -14.35 -1.93 18.49
CA PHE A 230 -14.51 -0.51 18.20
C PHE A 230 -13.83 -0.20 16.88
N TYR A 231 -14.34 0.82 16.20
CA TYR A 231 -13.91 1.21 14.88
C TYR A 231 -13.39 2.65 14.91
N MET A 232 -12.41 2.95 14.05
CA MET A 232 -11.85 4.28 13.92
C MET A 232 -11.68 4.64 12.44
N SER A 233 -12.06 5.85 12.06
CA SER A 233 -11.74 6.41 10.75
C SER A 233 -10.24 6.66 10.62
N ARG A 234 -9.64 6.26 9.50
CA ARG A 234 -8.20 6.45 9.26
C ARG A 234 -7.89 7.89 8.84
N GLU A 235 -8.87 8.58 8.26
CA GLU A 235 -8.69 9.93 7.76
C GLU A 235 -9.06 10.99 8.81
N THR A 236 -10.13 10.77 9.58
CA THR A 236 -10.65 11.75 10.56
C THR A 236 -10.32 11.43 12.03
N TYR A 237 -9.93 10.19 12.31
CA TYR A 237 -9.69 9.67 13.67
C TYR A 237 -10.90 9.62 14.61
N ASP A 238 -12.11 9.80 14.07
CA ASP A 238 -13.36 9.60 14.81
C ASP A 238 -13.55 8.11 15.17
N LEU A 239 -14.14 7.88 16.34
CA LEU A 239 -14.29 6.57 16.99
C LEU A 239 -15.76 6.17 17.04
N PHE A 240 -16.03 4.89 16.78
CA PHE A 240 -17.36 4.32 16.62
C PHE A 240 -17.51 2.97 17.34
N GLU A 241 -18.74 2.67 17.75
CA GLU A 241 -19.12 1.35 18.28
C GLU A 241 -19.48 0.36 17.15
N GLU A 242 -19.80 -0.88 17.50
CA GLU A 242 -20.02 -1.98 16.53
C GLU A 242 -21.30 -1.79 15.69
N ASP A 243 -22.33 -1.15 16.24
CA ASP A 243 -23.55 -0.76 15.53
C ASP A 243 -23.29 0.29 14.45
N GLU A 244 -22.31 1.16 14.68
CA GLU A 244 -21.93 2.25 13.78
C GLU A 244 -20.77 1.90 12.83
N LYS A 245 -20.34 0.64 12.76
CA LYS A 245 -19.16 0.20 11.96
C LYS A 245 -19.15 0.59 10.48
N HIS A 246 -20.32 0.85 9.90
CA HIS A 246 -20.47 1.22 8.50
C HIS A 246 -20.11 2.70 8.24
N ILE A 247 -20.21 3.55 9.26
CA ILE A 247 -19.90 4.98 9.19
C ILE A 247 -18.43 5.25 8.85
N PRO A 248 -17.41 4.72 9.58
CA PRO A 248 -16.01 5.06 9.31
C PRO A 248 -15.55 4.65 7.91
N VAL A 249 -16.06 3.54 7.37
CA VAL A 249 -15.74 3.08 6.01
C VAL A 249 -16.23 4.08 4.97
N GLN A 250 -17.49 4.53 5.07
CA GLN A 250 -18.04 5.53 4.16
C GLN A 250 -17.39 6.90 4.37
N MET A 251 -17.05 7.24 5.61
CA MET A 251 -16.43 8.52 5.95
C MET A 251 -15.02 8.64 5.38
N ASP A 252 -14.20 7.58 5.48
CA ASP A 252 -12.85 7.57 4.88
C ASP A 252 -12.91 7.69 3.35
N LEU A 253 -13.92 7.07 2.70
CA LEU A 253 -14.14 7.19 1.26
C LEU A 253 -14.49 8.63 0.88
N VAL A 254 -15.39 9.26 1.63
CA VAL A 254 -15.81 10.64 1.37
C VAL A 254 -14.68 11.62 1.66
N GLN A 255 -13.95 11.46 2.76
CA GLN A 255 -12.82 12.33 3.11
C GLN A 255 -11.78 12.34 2.00
N LYS A 256 -11.36 11.17 1.50
CA LYS A 256 -10.41 11.08 0.37
C LYS A 256 -10.90 11.79 -0.88
N ALA A 257 -12.19 11.65 -1.19
CA ALA A 257 -12.79 12.32 -2.33
C ALA A 257 -12.83 13.85 -2.14
N VAL A 258 -13.15 14.31 -0.93
CA VAL A 258 -13.13 15.74 -0.56
C VAL A 258 -11.72 16.30 -0.65
N ASP A 259 -10.72 15.62 -0.07
CA ASP A 259 -9.32 16.06 -0.08
C ASP A 259 -8.80 16.19 -1.51
N GLN A 260 -9.10 15.20 -2.34
CA GLN A 260 -8.70 15.21 -3.75
C GLN A 260 -9.42 16.31 -4.54
N TYR A 261 -10.72 16.54 -4.29
CA TYR A 261 -11.47 17.64 -4.88
C TYR A 261 -10.88 19.00 -4.48
N VAL A 262 -10.58 19.21 -3.21
CA VAL A 262 -9.99 20.45 -2.68
C VAL A 262 -8.59 20.67 -3.26
N LYS A 263 -7.78 19.62 -3.37
CA LYS A 263 -6.46 19.68 -3.99
C LYS A 263 -6.53 20.18 -5.45
N ASP A 264 -7.52 19.70 -6.21
CA ASP A 264 -7.64 20.02 -7.63
C ASP A 264 -8.36 21.35 -7.89
N LYS A 265 -9.43 21.65 -7.14
CA LYS A 265 -10.33 22.78 -7.36
C LYS A 265 -10.11 23.95 -6.41
N ARG A 266 -9.32 23.76 -5.34
CA ARG A 266 -9.07 24.74 -4.25
C ARG A 266 -10.34 25.26 -3.56
N GLN A 267 -11.41 24.48 -3.60
CA GLN A 267 -12.69 24.79 -2.96
C GLN A 267 -13.30 23.51 -2.40
N TYR A 268 -14.14 23.63 -1.38
CA TYR A 268 -14.85 22.48 -0.81
C TYR A 268 -16.05 22.07 -1.67
N PRO A 269 -16.33 20.76 -1.82
CA PRO A 269 -17.48 20.24 -2.55
C PRO A 269 -18.75 20.42 -1.70
N MET A 270 -19.24 21.65 -1.62
CA MET A 270 -20.43 22.02 -0.86
C MET A 270 -21.31 22.98 -1.67
N LEU A 271 -22.61 23.01 -1.36
CA LEU A 271 -23.51 24.01 -1.95
C LEU A 271 -23.15 25.40 -1.41
N GLN A 272 -23.13 26.38 -2.31
CA GLN A 272 -22.94 27.78 -1.91
C GLN A 272 -24.05 28.17 -0.92
N PHE A 273 -23.66 28.78 0.19
CA PHE A 273 -24.56 29.26 1.24
C PHE A 273 -25.31 28.19 2.04
N ASP A 274 -24.88 26.91 2.03
CA ASP A 274 -25.48 25.90 2.91
C ASP A 274 -24.97 26.07 4.36
N PRO A 275 -25.81 26.47 5.33
CA PRO A 275 -25.41 26.66 6.72
C PRO A 275 -24.94 25.36 7.37
N SER A 276 -25.45 24.23 6.90
CA SER A 276 -25.12 22.91 7.42
C SER A 276 -23.83 22.34 6.84
N LYS A 277 -23.26 22.96 5.80
CA LYS A 277 -22.01 22.53 5.14
C LYS A 277 -22.04 21.07 4.66
N ARG A 278 -23.17 20.64 4.10
CA ARG A 278 -23.30 19.29 3.53
C ARG A 278 -22.29 19.07 2.41
N VAL A 279 -21.68 17.89 2.43
CA VAL A 279 -20.88 17.41 1.30
C VAL A 279 -21.82 17.20 0.11
N ASN A 280 -21.48 17.83 -1.02
CA ASN A 280 -22.20 17.73 -2.26
C ASN A 280 -21.71 16.51 -3.06
N TYR A 281 -22.39 15.37 -2.89
CA TYR A 281 -22.03 14.14 -3.59
C TYR A 281 -22.17 14.22 -5.10
N TYR A 282 -23.08 15.05 -5.63
CA TYR A 282 -23.24 15.20 -7.07
C TYR A 282 -21.96 15.74 -7.72
N GLN A 283 -21.31 16.73 -7.09
CA GLN A 283 -20.03 17.26 -7.57
C GLN A 283 -18.94 16.20 -7.53
N LEU A 284 -18.88 15.41 -6.46
CA LEU A 284 -17.88 14.35 -6.30
C LEU A 284 -18.10 13.18 -7.27
N LEU A 285 -19.34 12.83 -7.59
CA LEU A 285 -19.67 11.77 -8.55
C LEU A 285 -19.43 12.21 -9.99
N GLN A 286 -19.83 13.44 -10.34
CA GLN A 286 -19.69 13.99 -11.69
C GLN A 286 -18.23 14.12 -12.11
N ASP A 287 -17.37 14.59 -11.19
CA ASP A 287 -15.93 14.72 -11.43
C ASP A 287 -15.16 13.42 -11.08
N HIS A 288 -15.86 12.30 -10.85
CA HIS A 288 -15.30 10.96 -10.60
C HIS A 288 -14.39 10.81 -9.37
N TYR A 289 -14.50 11.71 -8.38
CA TYR A 289 -13.84 11.56 -7.07
C TYR A 289 -14.50 10.50 -6.19
N LEU A 290 -15.83 10.30 -6.35
CA LEU A 290 -16.57 9.17 -5.79
C LEU A 290 -17.07 8.25 -6.90
N LYS A 291 -17.08 6.95 -6.62
CA LYS A 291 -17.63 5.93 -7.53
C LYS A 291 -19.11 5.65 -7.29
N VAL A 292 -19.52 5.70 -6.02
CA VAL A 292 -20.87 5.38 -5.56
C VAL A 292 -21.25 6.40 -4.50
N GLN A 293 -22.52 6.79 -4.46
CA GLN A 293 -23.04 7.69 -3.45
C GLN A 293 -23.09 6.98 -2.08
N PRO A 294 -22.51 7.56 -1.01
CA PRO A 294 -22.67 7.06 0.34
C PRO A 294 -24.13 7.07 0.79
N GLU A 295 -24.50 6.16 1.69
CA GLU A 295 -25.85 6.12 2.28
C GLU A 295 -26.01 7.20 3.35
N ILE A 296 -24.91 7.55 4.03
CA ILE A 296 -24.89 8.54 5.10
C ILE A 296 -24.59 9.92 4.50
N GLN A 297 -25.35 10.94 4.92
CA GLN A 297 -25.01 12.32 4.65
C GLN A 297 -23.94 12.81 5.62
N PHE A 298 -22.83 13.28 5.05
CA PHE A 298 -21.71 13.86 5.77
C PHE A 298 -21.64 15.38 5.58
N TYR A 299 -20.93 16.03 6.49
CA TYR A 299 -20.80 17.48 6.60
C TYR A 299 -19.33 17.87 6.72
N ILE A 300 -18.95 19.00 6.14
CA ILE A 300 -17.59 19.54 6.23
C ILE A 300 -17.49 20.39 7.49
N THR A 301 -16.50 20.08 8.31
CA THR A 301 -16.19 20.80 9.54
C THR A 301 -15.26 22.00 9.27
N ASP A 302 -15.19 22.91 10.24
CA ASP A 302 -14.25 24.04 10.20
C ASP A 302 -12.81 23.63 10.54
N VAL A 303 -12.58 22.39 10.98
CA VAL A 303 -11.27 21.90 11.38
C VAL A 303 -10.63 21.19 10.18
N ASP A 304 -9.74 21.89 9.50
CA ASP A 304 -8.95 21.38 8.37
C ASP A 304 -9.76 20.72 7.24
N GLY A 305 -11.05 21.07 7.10
CA GLY A 305 -11.92 20.50 6.09
C GLY A 305 -12.31 19.04 6.33
N LEU A 306 -12.14 18.55 7.56
CA LEU A 306 -12.53 17.18 7.93
C LEU A 306 -14.05 16.98 7.81
N VAL A 307 -14.42 15.78 7.44
CA VAL A 307 -15.79 15.33 7.21
C VAL A 307 -16.32 14.67 8.49
N THR A 308 -17.58 14.96 8.84
CA THR A 308 -18.25 14.35 9.99
C THR A 308 -19.66 13.89 9.63
N HIS A 309 -20.14 12.85 10.32
CA HIS A 309 -21.52 12.37 10.23
C HIS A 309 -22.48 13.19 11.13
N ILE A 310 -21.94 14.01 12.04
CA ILE A 310 -22.73 14.83 12.96
C ILE A 310 -23.11 16.13 12.27
N ARG A 311 -24.41 16.40 12.16
CA ARG A 311 -24.89 17.67 11.62
C ARG A 311 -24.39 18.84 12.48
N PRO A 312 -23.72 19.85 11.89
CA PRO A 312 -23.32 21.03 12.64
C PRO A 312 -24.53 21.70 13.27
N ALA A 313 -24.49 21.94 14.58
CA ALA A 313 -25.51 22.73 15.25
C ALA A 313 -25.51 24.14 14.67
N GLU A 314 -26.69 24.69 14.36
CA GLU A 314 -26.82 26.07 13.93
C GLU A 314 -26.17 26.98 14.96
N LYS A 315 -25.09 27.68 14.59
CA LYS A 315 -24.60 28.81 15.37
C LYS A 315 -25.74 29.83 15.43
N ARG A 316 -26.42 29.93 16.57
CA ARG A 316 -27.27 31.08 16.86
C ARG A 316 -26.35 32.30 16.85
N ALA A 317 -26.50 33.12 15.81
CA ALA A 317 -25.83 34.41 15.68
C ALA A 317 -26.26 35.37 16.78
#